data_AF-A0A0S8GMS4-F1
#
_entry.id   AF-A0A0S8GMS4-F1
#
_cell.length_a   1.000
_cell.length_b   1.000
_cell.length_c   1.000
_cell.angle_alpha   90.00
_cell.angle_beta   90.00
_cell.angle_gamma   90.00
#
_symmetry.space_group_name_H-M   'P 1'
#
loop_
_entity.id
_entity.type
_entity.pdbx_description
1 polymer ?
#
loop_
_entity_poly.entity_id
_entity_poly.type
_entity_poly.pdbx_seq_one_letter_code
_entity_poly.pdbx_strand_id
1 'polypeptide(L)'
;MKKMFSAIERVPEFNKDLKKIRKKFKTIDDDLQTFIGTQLVAYHKLRRDNKGIFRLSDLKIGKSYIYKAKKFACRSLKGTGSHSGIRVVYAYFQKEDRIVLLEIYYKGDKKNEDRRRIRRYCKTWDSG
;
A
#
# COMPACT_ATOMS: atom_id res chain seq x y z
N MET A 1 -17.02 -2.06 -13.50
CA MET A 1 -16.12 -1.32 -12.58
C MET A 1 -14.98 -0.75 -13.41
N LYS A 2 -14.79 0.58 -13.46
CA LYS A 2 -13.66 1.18 -14.22
C LYS A 2 -12.35 0.65 -13.64
N LYS A 3 -11.44 0.15 -14.50
CA LYS A 3 -10.07 -0.18 -14.11
C LYS A 3 -9.38 1.13 -13.69
N MET A 4 -8.98 1.22 -12.42
CA MET A 4 -8.41 2.45 -11.84
C MET A 4 -6.89 2.55 -12.05
N PHE A 5 -6.27 1.38 -12.21
CA PHE A 5 -4.91 1.13 -12.64
C PHE A 5 -4.96 0.02 -13.68
N SER A 6 -3.98 -0.04 -14.59
CA SER A 6 -3.88 -1.12 -15.57
C SER A 6 -3.80 -2.50 -14.91
N ALA A 7 -3.08 -2.59 -13.79
CA ALA A 7 -2.96 -3.79 -12.96
C ALA A 7 -2.76 -3.46 -11.47
N ILE A 8 -3.35 -4.30 -10.60
CA ILE A 8 -3.16 -4.26 -9.15
C ILE A 8 -2.81 -5.68 -8.70
N GLU A 9 -1.60 -5.86 -8.20
CA GLU A 9 -1.05 -7.15 -7.78
C GLU A 9 -0.78 -7.14 -6.27
N ARG A 10 -0.73 -8.34 -5.69
CA ARG A 10 -0.38 -8.57 -4.29
C ARG A 10 0.71 -9.60 -4.23
N VAL A 11 1.80 -9.32 -3.52
CA VAL A 11 2.78 -10.37 -3.22
C VAL A 11 2.17 -11.40 -2.26
N PRO A 12 2.61 -12.67 -2.28
CA PRO A 12 2.04 -13.71 -1.42
C PRO A 12 2.03 -13.34 0.06
N GLU A 13 3.08 -12.67 0.54
CA GLU A 13 3.21 -12.22 1.93
C GLU A 13 2.19 -11.13 2.29
N PHE A 14 1.80 -10.27 1.35
CA PHE A 14 0.76 -9.27 1.58
C PHE A 14 -0.57 -9.95 1.95
N ASN A 15 -0.92 -11.05 1.27
CA ASN A 15 -2.13 -11.81 1.59
C ASN A 15 -2.05 -12.44 2.99
N LYS A 16 -0.86 -12.86 3.43
CA LYS A 16 -0.64 -13.37 4.80
C LYS A 16 -0.81 -12.25 5.83
N ASP A 17 -0.28 -11.07 5.55
CA ASP A 17 -0.42 -9.90 6.44
C ASP A 17 -1.88 -9.44 6.54
N LEU A 18 -2.59 -9.37 5.41
CA LEU A 18 -4.00 -9.01 5.36
C LEU A 18 -4.86 -10.00 6.17
N LYS A 19 -4.60 -11.31 6.04
CA LYS A 19 -5.27 -12.35 6.86
C LYS A 19 -5.03 -12.14 8.36
N LYS A 20 -3.83 -11.74 8.78
CA LYS A 20 -3.53 -11.46 10.20
C LYS A 20 -4.29 -10.23 10.69
N ILE A 21 -4.27 -9.14 9.93
CA ILE A 21 -4.97 -7.91 10.28
C ILE A 21 -6.49 -8.08 10.31
N ARG A 22 -7.05 -8.87 9.38
CA ARG A 22 -8.49 -9.15 9.29
C ARG A 22 -9.06 -9.74 10.58
N LYS A 23 -8.25 -10.47 11.35
CA LYS A 23 -8.66 -11.00 12.67
C LYS A 23 -9.01 -9.89 13.65
N LYS A 24 -8.38 -8.71 13.54
CA LYS A 24 -8.64 -7.53 14.38
C LYS A 24 -9.63 -6.56 13.73
N PHE A 25 -9.53 -6.38 12.41
CA PHE A 25 -10.29 -5.38 11.67
C PHE A 25 -11.09 -6.04 10.55
N LYS A 26 -12.35 -6.41 10.84
CA LYS A 26 -13.18 -7.25 9.96
C LYS A 26 -13.49 -6.61 8.61
N THR A 27 -13.48 -5.27 8.53
CA THR A 27 -13.79 -4.50 7.31
C THR A 27 -12.59 -4.28 6.39
N ILE A 28 -11.39 -4.79 6.76
CA ILE A 28 -10.14 -4.41 6.10
C ILE A 28 -10.11 -4.69 4.59
N ASP A 29 -10.75 -5.77 4.14
CA ASP A 29 -10.75 -6.15 2.73
C ASP A 29 -11.46 -5.07 1.89
N ASP A 30 -12.64 -4.63 2.31
CA ASP A 30 -13.38 -3.54 1.67
C ASP A 30 -12.65 -2.21 1.82
N ASP A 31 -12.13 -1.92 3.02
CA ASP A 31 -11.41 -0.69 3.31
C ASP A 31 -10.16 -0.57 2.42
N LEU A 32 -9.49 -1.69 2.10
CA LEU A 32 -8.39 -1.76 1.16
C LEU A 32 -8.84 -1.44 -0.27
N GLN A 33 -9.99 -1.93 -0.71
CA GLN A 33 -10.54 -1.58 -2.03
C GLN A 33 -10.86 -0.08 -2.11
N THR A 34 -11.48 0.48 -1.07
CA THR A 34 -11.74 1.92 -0.98
C THR A 34 -10.43 2.71 -1.01
N PHE A 35 -9.42 2.29 -0.26
CA PHE A 35 -8.11 2.94 -0.24
C PHE A 35 -7.46 2.99 -1.63
N ILE A 36 -7.49 1.87 -2.38
CA ILE A 36 -6.96 1.82 -3.74
C ILE A 36 -7.75 2.75 -4.66
N GLY A 37 -9.08 2.70 -4.60
CA GLY A 37 -9.93 3.49 -5.49
C GLY A 37 -10.05 4.97 -5.16
N THR A 38 -9.62 5.38 -3.97
CA THR A 38 -9.69 6.79 -3.57
C THR A 38 -8.30 7.36 -3.43
N GLN A 39 -7.55 6.91 -2.44
CA GLN A 39 -6.31 7.54 -2.03
C GLN A 39 -5.18 7.28 -3.02
N LEU A 40 -5.03 6.05 -3.55
CA LEU A 40 -4.01 5.78 -4.55
C LEU A 40 -4.31 6.51 -5.86
N VAL A 41 -5.57 6.55 -6.30
CA VAL A 41 -5.98 7.30 -7.49
C VAL A 41 -5.79 8.80 -7.32
N ALA A 42 -6.23 9.36 -6.18
CA ALA A 42 -6.05 10.78 -5.90
C ALA A 42 -4.57 11.18 -6.00
N TYR A 43 -3.68 10.39 -5.39
CA TYR A 43 -2.26 10.69 -5.37
C TYR A 43 -1.59 10.48 -6.73
N HIS A 44 -1.75 9.30 -7.35
CA HIS A 44 -1.00 8.93 -8.56
C HIS A 44 -1.63 9.39 -9.88
N LYS A 45 -2.96 9.50 -9.93
CA LYS A 45 -3.68 9.88 -11.16
C LYS A 45 -4.07 11.35 -11.17
N LEU A 46 -4.63 11.83 -10.06
CA LEU A 46 -5.14 13.20 -9.96
C LEU A 46 -4.10 14.18 -9.42
N ARG A 47 -2.92 13.70 -9.02
CA ARG A 47 -1.83 14.50 -8.42
C ARG A 47 -2.28 15.31 -7.20
N ARG A 48 -3.24 14.80 -6.44
CA ARG A 48 -3.76 15.39 -5.21
C ARG A 48 -3.12 14.71 -4.01
N ASP A 49 -2.20 15.41 -3.36
CA ASP A 49 -1.54 14.90 -2.15
C ASP A 49 -2.22 15.42 -0.88
N ASN A 50 -2.83 14.51 -0.13
CA ASN A 50 -3.40 14.78 1.20
C ASN A 50 -2.40 14.57 2.34
N LYS A 51 -1.10 14.53 2.02
CA LYS A 51 0.03 14.21 2.91
C LYS A 51 -0.11 12.84 3.58
N GLY A 52 -0.77 11.91 2.89
CA GLY A 52 -1.09 10.57 3.37
C GLY A 52 -0.17 9.48 2.81
N ILE A 53 0.54 9.74 1.71
CA ILE A 53 1.42 8.82 1.01
C ILE A 53 2.83 9.42 0.99
N PHE A 54 3.82 8.60 1.33
CA PHE A 54 5.21 9.01 1.43
C PHE A 54 6.06 8.10 0.55
N ARG A 55 6.88 8.68 -0.32
CA ARG A 55 7.86 7.92 -1.09
C ARG A 55 9.03 7.52 -0.19
N LEU A 56 9.42 6.25 -0.23
CA LEU A 56 10.62 5.74 0.43
C LEU A 56 11.80 5.93 -0.53
N SER A 57 12.42 7.10 -0.49
CA SER A 57 13.44 7.54 -1.46
C SER A 57 14.72 6.69 -1.44
N ASP A 58 15.02 6.08 -0.31
CA ASP A 58 16.16 5.18 -0.09
C ASP A 58 15.96 3.77 -0.67
N LEU A 59 14.77 3.48 -1.19
CA LEU A 59 14.38 2.19 -1.78
C LEU A 59 13.92 2.41 -3.22
N LYS A 60 14.87 2.76 -4.09
CA LYS A 60 14.63 2.87 -5.54
C LYS A 60 14.82 1.50 -6.20
N ILE A 61 13.97 1.21 -7.18
CA ILE A 61 13.98 -0.04 -7.96
C ILE A 61 13.85 0.36 -9.42
N GLY A 62 14.91 0.22 -10.20
CA GLY A 62 14.93 0.62 -11.61
C GLY A 62 14.20 1.96 -11.87
N LYS A 63 13.06 1.86 -12.57
CA LYS A 63 12.17 2.99 -12.93
C LYS A 63 10.91 3.13 -12.05
N SER A 64 10.73 2.28 -11.04
CA SER A 64 9.58 2.32 -10.11
C SER A 64 9.96 2.90 -8.75
N TYR A 65 8.93 3.28 -7.99
CA TYR A 65 9.11 3.87 -6.67
C TYR A 65 8.31 3.12 -5.62
N ILE A 66 8.89 3.00 -4.44
CA ILE A 66 8.23 2.46 -3.26
C ILE A 66 7.56 3.57 -2.47
N TYR A 67 6.32 3.33 -2.07
CA TYR A 67 5.50 4.24 -1.32
C TYR A 67 4.97 3.59 -0.05
N LYS A 68 4.75 4.41 0.96
CA LYS A 68 4.15 4.06 2.24
C LYS A 68 2.98 4.98 2.51
N ALA A 69 1.78 4.42 2.51
CA ALA A 69 0.60 5.12 2.99
C ALA A 69 0.52 5.04 4.51
N LYS A 70 0.35 6.21 5.15
CA LYS A 70 0.14 6.35 6.59
C LYS A 70 -1.28 6.79 6.94
N LYS A 71 -1.98 7.42 6.01
CA LYS A 71 -3.42 7.64 6.10
C LYS A 71 -4.11 6.47 5.42
N PHE A 72 -5.02 5.83 6.13
CA PHE A 72 -5.84 4.71 5.68
C PHE A 72 -7.09 4.74 6.55
N ALA A 73 -8.26 4.89 5.95
CA ALA A 73 -9.51 4.84 6.72
C ALA A 73 -9.90 3.38 6.96
N CYS A 74 -10.29 3.04 8.19
CA CYS A 74 -10.76 1.70 8.51
C CYS A 74 -12.06 1.78 9.30
N ARG A 75 -13.14 1.20 8.75
CA ARG A 75 -14.48 1.29 9.37
C ARG A 75 -14.56 0.55 10.70
N SER A 76 -13.72 -0.46 10.89
CA SER A 76 -13.58 -1.17 12.17
C SER A 76 -12.96 -0.30 13.29
N LEU A 77 -12.30 0.82 12.95
CA LEU A 77 -11.64 1.74 13.88
C LEU A 77 -12.41 3.07 13.95
N LYS A 78 -13.58 3.05 14.58
CA LYS A 78 -14.47 4.22 14.72
C LYS A 78 -13.76 5.39 15.40
N GLY A 79 -14.09 6.61 14.99
CA GLY A 79 -13.52 7.85 15.55
C GLY A 79 -12.10 8.22 15.08
N THR A 80 -11.42 7.35 14.33
CA THR A 80 -10.03 7.61 13.87
C THR A 80 -9.95 8.28 12.49
N GLY A 81 -11.05 8.28 11.73
CA GLY A 81 -11.07 8.76 10.35
C GLY A 81 -10.00 8.06 9.50
N SER A 82 -9.16 8.83 8.79
CA SER A 82 -8.03 8.29 8.01
C SER A 82 -6.78 7.97 8.85
N HIS A 83 -6.79 8.27 10.15
CA HIS A 83 -5.67 8.04 11.07
C HIS A 83 -5.81 6.72 11.82
N SER A 84 -6.30 5.67 11.15
CA SER A 84 -6.50 4.34 11.75
C SER A 84 -5.21 3.68 12.25
N GLY A 85 -4.03 4.17 11.86
CA GLY A 85 -2.76 3.54 12.17
C GLY A 85 -2.43 2.32 11.30
N ILE A 86 -3.32 1.93 10.38
CA ILE A 86 -3.01 0.95 9.33
C ILE A 86 -2.08 1.58 8.32
N ARG A 87 -1.05 0.84 7.93
CA ARG A 87 -0.05 1.26 6.95
C ARG A 87 0.01 0.25 5.82
N VAL A 88 0.08 0.78 4.59
CA VAL A 88 0.22 -0.02 3.37
C VAL A 88 1.50 0.40 2.67
N VAL A 89 2.34 -0.57 2.32
CA VAL A 89 3.55 -0.37 1.52
C VAL A 89 3.31 -0.99 0.15
N TYR A 90 3.64 -0.24 -0.90
CA TYR A 90 3.40 -0.66 -2.27
C TYR A 90 4.43 -0.06 -3.23
N ALA A 91 4.65 -0.76 -4.34
CA ALA A 91 5.37 -0.23 -5.49
C ALA A 91 4.38 0.36 -6.50
N TYR A 92 4.75 1.46 -7.14
CA TYR A 92 4.04 1.97 -8.32
C TYR A 92 4.98 2.04 -9.52
N PHE A 93 4.60 1.34 -10.57
CA PHE A 93 5.27 1.33 -11.86
C PHE A 93 4.52 2.27 -12.80
N GLN A 94 4.99 3.52 -12.89
CA GLN A 94 4.28 4.58 -13.60
C GLN A 94 4.10 4.29 -15.10
N LYS A 95 5.05 3.60 -15.73
CA LYS A 95 4.99 3.28 -17.17
C LYS A 95 3.95 2.22 -17.49
N GLU A 96 3.90 1.15 -16.69
CA GLU A 96 2.89 0.10 -16.85
C GLU A 96 1.55 0.44 -16.19
N ASP A 97 1.50 1.55 -15.46
CA ASP A 97 0.39 1.93 -14.59
C ASP A 97 -0.05 0.79 -13.65
N ARG A 98 0.94 0.18 -13.00
CA ARG A 98 0.78 -1.02 -12.19
C ARG A 98 1.11 -0.77 -10.73
N ILE A 99 0.23 -1.24 -9.84
CA ILE A 99 0.44 -1.22 -8.38
C ILE A 99 0.80 -2.63 -7.93
N VAL A 100 1.83 -2.75 -7.11
CA VAL A 100 2.13 -4.00 -6.39
C VAL A 100 2.10 -3.75 -4.90
N LEU A 101 1.14 -4.38 -4.21
CA LEU A 101 1.00 -4.32 -2.76
C LEU A 101 2.01 -5.26 -2.10
N LEU A 102 2.89 -4.70 -1.27
CA LEU A 102 4.06 -5.38 -0.69
C LEU A 102 3.84 -5.78 0.78
N GLU A 103 3.26 -4.89 1.55
CA GLU A 103 3.02 -5.11 2.98
C GLU A 103 1.81 -4.30 3.47
N ILE A 104 1.06 -4.87 4.42
CA ILE A 104 0.06 -4.14 5.22
C ILE A 104 0.26 -4.46 6.69
N TYR A 105 0.22 -3.47 7.57
CA TYR A 105 0.40 -3.70 9.01
C TYR A 105 -0.24 -2.60 9.86
N TYR A 106 -0.52 -2.92 11.12
CA TYR A 106 -1.05 -1.97 12.09
C TYR A 106 0.10 -1.38 12.90
N LYS A 107 0.15 -0.04 13.02
CA LYS A 107 1.21 0.68 13.73
C LYS A 107 1.41 0.21 15.17
N GLY A 108 0.33 -0.15 15.85
CA GLY A 108 0.38 -0.62 17.23
C GLY A 108 1.14 -1.95 17.38
N ASP A 109 1.15 -2.79 16.34
CA ASP A 109 1.84 -4.08 16.36
C ASP A 109 3.24 -4.00 15.74
N LYS A 110 3.46 -3.06 14.82
CA LYS A 110 4.72 -2.91 14.09
C LYS A 110 5.03 -1.45 13.76
N LYS A 111 6.25 -0.99 14.10
CA LYS A 111 6.66 0.40 13.88
C LYS A 111 6.99 0.73 12.42
N ASN A 112 7.73 -0.14 11.74
CA ASN A 112 8.33 0.10 10.43
C ASN A 112 8.02 -1.00 9.42
N GLU A 113 8.22 -0.71 8.14
CA GLU A 113 8.09 -1.66 7.03
C GLU A 113 9.18 -2.74 7.04
N ASP A 114 8.88 -3.90 6.42
CA ASP A 114 9.83 -4.98 6.19
C ASP A 114 10.78 -4.62 5.03
N ARG A 115 11.85 -3.90 5.36
CA ARG A 115 12.87 -3.48 4.39
C ARG A 115 13.59 -4.66 3.73
N ARG A 116 13.72 -5.81 4.40
CA ARG A 116 14.32 -7.01 3.81
C ARG A 116 13.42 -7.56 2.70
N ARG A 117 12.11 -7.65 2.95
CA ARG A 117 11.12 -8.05 1.94
C ARG A 117 11.11 -7.09 0.76
N ILE A 118 11.05 -5.78 1.01
CA ILE A 118 11.07 -4.78 -0.05
C ILE A 118 12.29 -4.99 -0.94
N ARG A 119 13.51 -5.04 -0.36
CA ARG A 119 14.76 -5.27 -1.10
C ARG A 119 14.78 -6.56 -1.91
N ARG A 120 14.12 -7.63 -1.43
CA ARG A 120 14.01 -8.89 -2.17
C ARG A 120 13.26 -8.68 -3.50
N TYR A 121 12.10 -8.02 -3.44
CA TYR A 121 11.32 -7.69 -4.63
C TYR A 121 12.00 -6.65 -5.51
N CYS A 122 12.71 -5.67 -4.92
CA CYS A 122 13.54 -4.74 -5.67
C CYS A 122 14.49 -5.49 -6.61
N LYS A 123 15.28 -6.40 -6.06
CA LYS A 123 16.25 -7.17 -6.84
C LYS A 123 15.59 -7.98 -7.96
N THR A 124 14.46 -8.62 -7.68
CA THR A 124 13.73 -9.39 -8.70
C THR A 124 13.24 -8.53 -9.87
N TRP A 125 12.85 -7.28 -9.61
CA TRP A 125 12.39 -6.36 -10.66
C TRP A 125 13.52 -5.61 -11.36
N ASP A 126 14.72 -5.55 -10.76
CA ASP A 126 15.91 -4.96 -11.39
C ASP A 126 16.63 -5.95 -12.32
N SER A 127 16.44 -7.26 -12.11
CA SER A 127 17.06 -8.34 -12.91
C SER A 127 16.33 -8.69 -14.20
N GLY A 128 15.26 -7.97 -14.56
CA GLY A 128 14.46 -8.20 -15.78
C GLY A 128 14.32 -6.93 -16.61
#